data_AF-A0A060YQY7-F1
#
_entry.id   AF-A0A060YQY7-F1
#
_cell.length_a   1.000
_cell.length_b   1.000
_cell.length_c   1.000
_cell.angle_alpha   90.00
_cell.angle_beta   90.00
_cell.angle_gamma   90.00
#
_symmetry.space_group_name_H-M   'P 1'
#
loop_
_entity.id
_entity.type
_entity.pdbx_description
1 polymer ?
#
loop_
_entity_poly.entity_id
_entity_poly.type
_entity_poly.pdbx_seq_one_letter_code
_entity_poly.pdbx_strand_id
1 'polypeptide(L)'
;MSGAALGIEIVVVFFLALFLLHRYADFRKQQRMVLFGTLLAWYLCFLIVFILPLDISTTIYKQCKIDHEEHASVSLVTALISNQTAGNSTTATPTKSVPKVCYKPWSYIPDGIMPVFWRVVYWTSQCLTWLLLPFMQSYARSGGFSITGKIKTALIENAIYYGTYLLIFGSLLIYVAVHPQWHLSW
;
A
#
# COMPACT_ATOMS: atom_id res chain seq x y z
N MET A 1 -11.22 20.98 2.29
CA MET A 1 -12.16 20.13 1.52
C MET A 1 -11.53 18.85 0.95
N SER A 2 -10.25 18.53 1.16
CA SER A 2 -9.63 17.45 0.37
C SER A 2 -9.67 16.04 0.99
N GLY A 3 -9.97 15.89 2.29
CA GLY A 3 -10.29 14.58 2.87
C GLY A 3 -11.67 14.03 2.47
N ALA A 4 -12.60 14.92 2.09
CA ALA A 4 -13.94 14.53 1.67
C ALA A 4 -13.94 13.77 0.33
N ALA A 5 -13.07 14.16 -0.61
CA ALA A 5 -12.94 13.47 -1.89
C ALA A 5 -12.51 12.01 -1.69
N LEU A 6 -11.47 11.76 -0.88
CA LEU A 6 -11.01 10.41 -0.54
C LEU A 6 -12.10 9.59 0.17
N GLY A 7 -12.87 10.22 1.07
CA GLY A 7 -14.01 9.55 1.72
C GLY A 7 -15.10 9.14 0.73
N ILE A 8 -15.42 10.01 -0.24
CA ILE A 8 -16.41 9.73 -1.29
C ILE A 8 -15.93 8.56 -2.16
N GLU A 9 -14.67 8.58 -2.62
CA GLU A 9 -14.08 7.50 -3.43
C GLU A 9 -14.18 6.14 -2.71
N ILE A 10 -13.78 6.10 -1.43
CA ILE A 10 -13.86 4.90 -0.59
C ILE A 10 -15.30 4.34 -0.53
N VAL A 11 -16.28 5.22 -0.31
CA VAL A 11 -17.70 4.83 -0.21
C VAL A 11 -18.22 4.34 -1.56
N VAL A 12 -17.91 5.02 -2.65
CA VAL A 12 -18.31 4.63 -4.01
C VAL A 12 -17.73 3.26 -4.37
N VAL A 13 -16.45 3.03 -4.10
CA VAL A 13 -15.79 1.74 -4.35
C VAL A 13 -16.40 0.61 -3.51
N PHE A 14 -16.78 0.89 -2.26
CA PHE A 14 -17.47 -0.10 -1.42
C PHE A 14 -18.83 -0.50 -2.01
N PHE A 15 -19.64 0.47 -2.44
CA PHE A 15 -20.92 0.17 -3.08
C PHE A 15 -20.76 -0.51 -4.44
N LEU A 16 -19.73 -0.15 -5.22
CA LEU A 16 -19.40 -0.85 -6.46
C LEU A 16 -19.05 -2.31 -6.19
N ALA A 17 -18.19 -2.59 -5.22
CA ALA A 17 -17.82 -3.96 -4.84
C ALA A 17 -19.04 -4.76 -4.35
N LEU A 18 -19.90 -4.15 -3.52
CA LEU A 18 -21.16 -4.76 -3.06
C LEU A 18 -22.11 -5.04 -4.22
N PHE A 19 -22.28 -4.08 -5.14
CA PHE A 19 -23.17 -4.22 -6.29
C PHE A 19 -22.71 -5.36 -7.20
N LEU A 20 -21.41 -5.41 -7.52
CA LEU A 20 -20.83 -6.48 -8.33
C LEU A 20 -20.98 -7.82 -7.61
N LEU A 21 -20.67 -7.89 -6.32
CA LEU A 21 -20.84 -9.12 -5.55
C LEU A 21 -22.31 -9.55 -5.54
N HIS A 22 -23.24 -8.60 -5.44
CA HIS A 22 -24.67 -8.91 -5.49
C HIS A 22 -25.14 -9.37 -6.87
N ARG A 23 -24.52 -8.86 -7.93
CA ARG A 23 -24.84 -9.29 -9.29
C ARG A 23 -24.31 -10.69 -9.60
N TYR A 24 -23.14 -11.05 -9.08
CA TYR A 24 -22.44 -12.29 -9.44
C TYR A 24 -22.55 -13.41 -8.41
N ALA A 25 -22.87 -13.13 -7.15
CA ALA A 25 -22.98 -14.12 -6.09
C ALA A 25 -24.43 -14.29 -5.58
N ASP A 26 -24.83 -15.54 -5.36
CA ASP A 26 -26.10 -15.88 -4.71
C ASP A 26 -25.93 -15.92 -3.18
N PHE A 27 -26.33 -14.84 -2.49
CA PHE A 27 -26.21 -14.70 -1.04
C PHE A 27 -26.95 -15.76 -0.23
N ARG A 28 -27.98 -16.39 -0.80
CA ARG A 28 -28.84 -17.32 -0.09
C ARG A 28 -28.24 -18.73 -0.02
N LYS A 29 -27.42 -19.08 -1.02
CA LYS A 29 -26.79 -20.40 -1.11
C LYS A 29 -25.37 -20.41 -0.56
N GLN A 30 -24.67 -19.28 -0.62
CA GLN A 30 -23.25 -19.22 -0.27
C GLN A 30 -23.03 -19.03 1.24
N GLN A 31 -21.97 -19.66 1.75
CA GLN A 31 -21.53 -19.48 3.13
C GLN A 31 -21.11 -18.03 3.38
N ARG A 32 -21.57 -17.44 4.51
CA ARG A 32 -21.34 -16.02 4.84
C ARG A 32 -19.85 -15.64 4.91
N MET A 33 -18.99 -16.56 5.34
CA MET A 33 -17.54 -16.31 5.39
C MET A 33 -16.94 -16.14 3.98
N VAL A 34 -17.41 -16.91 2.99
CA VAL A 34 -16.90 -16.83 1.61
C VAL A 34 -17.31 -15.51 1.00
N LEU A 35 -18.56 -15.14 1.20
CA LEU A 35 -19.08 -13.85 0.78
C LEU A 35 -18.26 -12.68 1.36
N PHE A 36 -18.00 -12.70 2.67
CA PHE A 36 -17.20 -11.66 3.32
C PHE A 36 -15.77 -11.60 2.77
N GLY A 37 -15.12 -12.75 2.60
CA GLY A 37 -13.76 -12.80 2.03
C GLY A 37 -13.70 -12.28 0.60
N THR A 38 -14.67 -12.65 -0.24
CA THR A 38 -14.75 -12.14 -1.61
C THR A 38 -15.05 -10.64 -1.64
N LEU A 39 -15.97 -10.15 -0.80
CA LEU A 39 -16.26 -8.72 -0.70
C LEU A 39 -15.02 -7.92 -0.32
N LEU A 40 -14.31 -8.37 0.72
CA LEU A 40 -13.11 -7.72 1.20
C LEU A 40 -12.01 -7.72 0.13
N ALA A 41 -11.81 -8.84 -0.57
CA ALA A 41 -10.85 -8.94 -1.65
C ALA A 41 -11.16 -7.97 -2.80
N TRP A 42 -12.40 -7.97 -3.28
CA TRP A 42 -12.82 -7.10 -4.39
C TRP A 42 -12.73 -5.63 -4.00
N TYR A 43 -13.17 -5.30 -2.80
CA TYR A 43 -13.07 -3.94 -2.27
C TYR A 43 -11.61 -3.45 -2.24
N LEU A 44 -10.67 -4.24 -1.69
CA LEU A 44 -9.25 -3.88 -1.66
C LEU A 44 -8.65 -3.72 -3.06
N CYS A 45 -8.97 -4.62 -3.99
CA CYS A 45 -8.48 -4.56 -5.36
C CYS A 45 -8.97 -3.31 -6.09
N PHE A 46 -10.27 -3.01 -6.04
CA PHE A 46 -10.81 -1.80 -6.68
C PHE A 46 -10.28 -0.53 -6.04
N LEU A 47 -10.13 -0.53 -4.71
CA LEU A 47 -9.64 0.63 -3.97
C LEU A 47 -8.20 0.99 -4.37
N ILE A 48 -7.32 0.03 -4.63
CA ILE A 48 -5.96 0.30 -5.11
C ILE A 48 -5.96 0.99 -6.48
N VAL A 49 -6.86 0.59 -7.39
CA VAL A 49 -6.95 1.17 -8.75
C VAL A 49 -7.25 2.67 -8.71
N PHE A 50 -8.11 3.12 -7.81
CA PHE A 50 -8.46 4.54 -7.69
C PHE A 50 -7.47 5.35 -6.85
N ILE A 51 -6.83 4.73 -5.86
CA ILE A 51 -5.93 5.43 -4.94
C ILE A 51 -4.54 5.63 -5.56
N LEU A 52 -4.07 4.71 -6.39
CA LEU A 52 -2.74 4.81 -7.00
C LEU A 52 -2.57 6.09 -7.84
N PRO A 53 -3.51 6.48 -8.74
CA PRO A 53 -3.44 7.77 -9.43
C PRO A 53 -3.43 8.98 -8.49
N LEU A 54 -4.20 8.92 -7.40
CA LEU A 54 -4.25 9.99 -6.40
C LEU A 54 -2.91 10.14 -5.66
N ASP A 55 -2.28 9.02 -5.31
CA ASP A 55 -0.97 9.00 -4.66
C ASP A 55 0.12 9.56 -5.57
N ILE A 56 0.14 9.14 -6.85
CA ILE A 56 1.07 9.67 -7.85
C ILE A 56 0.89 11.18 -8.02
N SER A 57 -0.35 11.66 -8.17
CA SER A 57 -0.62 13.10 -8.34
C SER A 57 -0.19 13.93 -7.12
N THR A 58 -0.37 13.39 -5.93
CA THR A 58 0.04 14.03 -4.67
C THR A 58 1.56 14.05 -4.56
N THR A 59 2.23 12.97 -4.96
CA THR A 59 3.69 12.86 -4.95
C THR A 59 4.34 13.82 -5.95
N ILE A 60 3.81 13.92 -7.17
CA ILE A 60 4.29 14.88 -8.19
C ILE A 60 4.16 16.33 -7.68
N TYR A 61 3.03 16.66 -7.05
CA TYR A 61 2.82 17.99 -6.49
C TYR A 61 3.84 18.31 -5.38
N LYS A 62 4.11 17.35 -4.48
CA LYS A 62 5.10 17.52 -3.41
C LYS A 62 6.52 17.66 -3.96
N GLN A 63 6.89 16.85 -4.95
CA GLN A 63 8.20 16.95 -5.61
C GLN A 63 8.38 18.32 -6.25
N CYS A 64 7.37 18.82 -6.98
CA CYS A 64 7.39 20.15 -7.57
C CYS A 64 7.66 21.25 -6.51
N LYS A 65 7.02 21.14 -5.35
CA LYS A 65 7.19 22.11 -4.27
C LYS A 65 8.62 22.08 -3.70
N ILE A 66 9.19 20.89 -3.50
CA ILE A 66 10.57 20.72 -3.03
C ILE A 66 11.56 21.31 -4.04
N ASP A 67 11.43 20.96 -5.32
CA ASP A 67 12.31 21.47 -6.38
C ASP A 67 12.25 23.01 -6.46
N HIS A 68 11.07 23.60 -6.26
CA HIS A 68 10.89 25.05 -6.27
C HIS A 68 11.58 25.76 -5.08
N GLU A 69 11.55 25.15 -3.89
CA GLU A 69 12.25 25.67 -2.71
C GLU A 69 13.79 25.59 -2.88
N GLU A 70 14.30 24.49 -3.44
CA GLU A 70 15.72 24.34 -3.75
C GLU A 70 16.20 25.35 -4.80
N HIS A 71 15.48 25.51 -5.93
CA HIS A 71 15.85 26.48 -6.96
C HIS A 71 15.80 27.95 -6.49
N ALA A 72 14.90 28.28 -5.56
CA ALA A 72 14.85 29.60 -4.93
C ALA A 72 16.10 29.85 -4.07
N SER A 73 16.54 28.84 -3.30
CA SER A 73 17.75 28.94 -2.47
C SER A 73 19.02 29.07 -3.32
N VAL A 74 19.12 28.30 -4.42
CA VAL A 74 20.27 28.35 -5.34
C VAL A 74 20.34 29.70 -6.05
N SER A 75 19.21 30.24 -6.51
CA SER A 75 19.19 31.58 -7.13
C SER A 75 19.65 32.68 -6.16
N LEU A 76 19.34 32.55 -4.87
CA LEU A 76 19.77 33.50 -3.84
C LEU A 76 21.27 33.37 -3.53
N VAL A 77 21.81 32.15 -3.50
CA VAL A 77 23.25 31.89 -3.34
C VAL A 77 24.04 32.34 -4.58
N THR A 78 23.55 32.07 -5.79
CA THR A 78 24.17 32.55 -7.04
C THR A 78 24.15 34.09 -7.12
N ALA A 79 23.09 34.75 -6.65
CA ALA A 79 23.03 36.21 -6.56
C ALA A 79 24.06 36.79 -5.57
N LEU A 80 24.29 36.12 -4.43
CA LEU A 80 25.32 36.52 -3.46
C LEU A 80 26.74 36.35 -4.00
N ILE A 81 27.01 35.28 -4.77
CA ILE A 81 28.32 35.00 -5.35
C ILE A 81 28.61 35.91 -6.57
N SER A 82 27.59 36.27 -7.36
CA SER A 82 27.75 37.17 -8.51
C SER A 82 28.19 38.59 -8.15
N ASN A 83 28.05 39.00 -6.88
CA ASN A 83 28.58 40.28 -6.40
C ASN A 83 30.08 40.25 -6.10
N GLN A 84 30.77 39.09 -6.19
CA GLN A 84 32.19 38.96 -5.79
C GLN A 84 33.19 38.69 -6.93
N THR A 85 32.79 38.54 -8.19
CA THR A 85 33.77 38.38 -9.28
C THR A 85 33.29 38.95 -10.60
N ALA A 86 33.71 40.20 -10.89
CA ALA A 86 33.75 40.72 -12.24
C ALA A 86 35.04 40.21 -12.91
N GLY A 87 34.92 39.35 -13.92
CA GLY A 87 36.09 38.87 -14.68
C GLY A 87 35.79 37.79 -15.72
N ASN A 88 35.50 38.25 -16.94
CA ASN A 88 35.62 37.59 -18.24
C ASN A 88 34.78 36.34 -18.57
N SER A 89 33.98 36.55 -19.61
CA SER A 89 33.06 35.67 -20.32
C SER A 89 33.71 34.47 -21.02
N THR A 90 33.18 33.28 -20.75
CA THR A 90 32.96 32.22 -21.75
C THR A 90 31.54 31.69 -21.62
N THR A 91 30.87 31.61 -22.76
CA THR A 91 29.47 31.27 -22.98
C THR A 91 29.15 29.84 -22.53
N ALA A 92 28.66 29.68 -21.30
CA ALA A 92 27.71 28.65 -20.95
C ALA A 92 26.37 29.36 -20.75
N THR A 93 25.43 29.20 -21.69
CA THR A 93 24.06 29.68 -21.54
C THR A 93 23.48 29.09 -20.24
N PRO A 94 23.20 29.89 -19.20
CA PRO A 94 22.44 29.36 -18.07
C PRO A 94 21.03 29.19 -18.61
N THR A 95 20.62 27.95 -18.86
CA THR A 95 19.23 27.61 -19.13
C THR A 95 18.43 28.20 -17.99
N LYS A 96 17.78 29.36 -18.22
CA LYS A 96 16.88 29.99 -17.26
C LYS A 96 15.80 28.96 -16.96
N SER A 97 15.89 28.29 -15.80
CA SER A 97 14.84 27.44 -15.30
C SER A 97 13.66 28.35 -15.00
N VAL A 98 12.71 28.40 -15.93
CA VAL A 98 11.42 29.06 -15.70
C VAL A 98 10.83 28.39 -14.45
N PRO A 99 10.50 29.14 -13.38
CA PRO A 99 9.92 28.56 -12.18
C PRO A 99 8.62 27.85 -12.57
N LYS A 100 8.62 26.53 -12.44
CA LYS A 100 7.41 25.72 -12.69
C LYS A 100 6.40 26.04 -11.59
N VAL A 101 5.26 26.62 -11.97
CA VAL A 101 4.16 26.86 -11.05
C VAL A 101 3.55 25.51 -10.64
N CYS A 102 3.61 25.18 -9.35
CA CYS A 102 3.05 23.93 -8.83
C CYS A 102 1.54 24.05 -8.62
N TYR A 103 0.75 23.35 -9.43
CA TYR A 103 -0.71 23.32 -9.30
C TYR A 103 -1.16 22.29 -8.27
N LYS A 104 -1.92 22.74 -7.29
CA LYS A 104 -2.49 21.86 -6.27
C LYS A 104 -3.60 20.98 -6.90
N PRO A 105 -3.50 19.65 -6.83
CA PRO A 105 -4.55 18.78 -7.36
C PRO A 105 -5.84 18.92 -6.53
N TRP A 106 -6.99 18.80 -7.20
CA TRP A 106 -8.30 18.94 -6.58
C TRP A 106 -8.51 17.92 -5.42
N SER A 107 -7.96 16.72 -5.58
CA SER A 107 -7.97 15.66 -4.57
C SER A 107 -6.64 15.55 -3.79
N TYR A 108 -6.04 16.68 -3.39
CA TYR A 108 -4.81 16.68 -2.60
C TYR A 108 -4.99 16.03 -1.22
N ILE A 109 -4.33 14.93 -0.91
CA ILE A 109 -4.44 14.28 0.42
C ILE A 109 -3.43 14.92 1.40
N PRO A 110 -3.85 15.32 2.62
CA PRO A 110 -2.94 15.88 3.61
C PRO A 110 -1.89 14.87 4.06
N ASP A 111 -0.73 15.40 4.46
CA ASP A 111 0.41 14.63 4.93
C ASP A 111 0.03 13.78 6.16
N GLY A 112 0.44 12.50 6.14
CA GLY A 112 0.16 11.53 7.21
C GLY A 112 -0.99 10.56 6.94
N ILE A 113 -2.00 10.92 6.13
CA ILE A 113 -3.11 10.00 5.84
C ILE A 113 -2.68 8.89 4.89
N MET A 114 -1.92 9.22 3.83
CA MET A 114 -1.51 8.27 2.80
C MET A 114 -0.68 7.08 3.35
N PRO A 115 0.33 7.27 4.22
CA PRO A 115 1.07 6.15 4.81
C PRO A 115 0.23 5.28 5.74
N VAL A 116 -0.71 5.87 6.49
CA VAL A 116 -1.65 5.12 7.35
C VAL A 116 -2.59 4.30 6.49
N PHE A 117 -3.12 4.90 5.43
CA PHE A 117 -3.99 4.24 4.46
C PHE A 117 -3.30 3.01 3.84
N TRP A 118 -2.11 3.18 3.29
CA TRP A 118 -1.35 2.07 2.70
C TRP A 118 -1.00 0.99 3.73
N ARG A 119 -0.72 1.38 4.98
CA ARG A 119 -0.53 0.42 6.08
C ARG A 119 -1.78 -0.41 6.33
N VAL A 120 -2.96 0.21 6.36
CA VAL A 120 -4.24 -0.51 6.52
C VAL A 120 -4.48 -1.44 5.34
N VAL A 121 -4.33 -0.98 4.09
CA VAL A 121 -4.50 -1.80 2.88
C VAL A 121 -3.53 -2.98 2.87
N TYR A 122 -2.27 -2.72 3.23
CA TYR A 122 -1.24 -3.75 3.33
C TYR A 122 -1.61 -4.82 4.35
N TRP A 123 -1.86 -4.45 5.60
CA TRP A 123 -2.14 -5.42 6.66
C TRP A 123 -3.46 -6.18 6.43
N THR A 124 -4.49 -5.50 5.92
CA THR A 124 -5.75 -6.18 5.57
C THR A 124 -5.56 -7.17 4.43
N SER A 125 -4.75 -6.84 3.42
CA SER A 125 -4.39 -7.77 2.33
C SER A 125 -3.57 -8.95 2.84
N GLN A 126 -2.67 -8.73 3.81
CA GLN A 126 -1.90 -9.80 4.44
C GLN A 126 -2.80 -10.72 5.25
N CYS A 127 -3.70 -10.19 6.09
CA CYS A 127 -4.67 -11.00 6.81
C CYS A 127 -5.60 -11.77 5.85
N LEU A 128 -6.04 -11.14 4.76
CA LEU A 128 -6.85 -11.79 3.75
C LEU A 128 -6.11 -12.99 3.12
N THR A 129 -4.86 -12.78 2.71
CA THR A 129 -4.08 -13.77 1.95
C THR A 129 -3.57 -14.90 2.83
N TRP A 130 -3.06 -14.57 4.01
CA TRP A 130 -2.38 -15.54 4.88
C TRP A 130 -3.28 -16.15 5.94
N LEU A 131 -4.43 -15.56 6.24
CA LEU A 131 -5.34 -16.11 7.25
C LEU A 131 -6.68 -16.52 6.63
N LEU A 132 -7.35 -15.59 5.94
CA LEU A 132 -8.71 -15.84 5.49
C LEU A 132 -8.78 -16.85 4.35
N LEU A 133 -7.98 -16.70 3.29
CA LEU A 133 -8.01 -17.61 2.13
C LEU A 133 -7.66 -19.08 2.49
N PRO A 134 -6.57 -19.36 3.23
CA PRO A 134 -6.21 -20.73 3.62
C PRO A 134 -7.25 -21.35 4.56
N PHE A 135 -7.80 -20.55 5.46
CA PHE A 135 -8.93 -20.95 6.29
C PHE A 135 -10.15 -21.31 5.45
N MET A 136 -10.50 -20.53 4.42
CA MET A 136 -11.62 -20.81 3.52
C MET A 136 -11.44 -22.16 2.81
N GLN A 137 -10.23 -22.46 2.35
CA GLN A 137 -9.91 -23.68 1.62
C GLN A 137 -10.11 -24.92 2.51
N SER A 138 -9.53 -24.93 3.71
CA SER A 138 -9.76 -26.02 4.68
C SER A 138 -11.22 -26.12 5.13
N TYR A 139 -11.88 -24.98 5.33
CA TYR A 139 -13.29 -24.95 5.72
C TYR A 139 -14.20 -25.59 4.66
N ALA A 140 -13.99 -25.27 3.37
CA ALA A 140 -14.75 -25.85 2.27
C ALA A 140 -14.46 -27.34 2.08
N ARG A 141 -13.21 -27.78 2.31
CA ARG A 141 -12.80 -29.18 2.20
C ARG A 141 -13.25 -30.05 3.37
N SER A 142 -13.54 -29.44 4.52
CA SER A 142 -13.97 -30.18 5.71
C SER A 142 -15.35 -30.83 5.51
N GLY A 143 -15.39 -32.16 5.58
CA GLY A 143 -16.61 -32.98 5.44
C GLY A 143 -17.54 -32.97 6.66
N GLY A 144 -17.34 -32.06 7.62
CA GLY A 144 -18.12 -32.01 8.86
C GLY A 144 -19.56 -31.54 8.63
N PHE A 145 -20.53 -32.13 9.34
CA PHE A 145 -21.95 -31.75 9.21
C PHE A 145 -22.32 -30.47 9.98
N SER A 146 -21.49 -30.04 10.94
CA SER A 146 -21.71 -28.84 11.76
C SER A 146 -20.72 -27.73 11.40
N ILE A 147 -21.21 -26.49 11.30
CA ILE A 147 -20.41 -25.28 11.01
C ILE A 147 -19.27 -25.13 12.03
N THR A 148 -19.53 -25.34 13.32
CA THR A 148 -18.51 -25.22 14.37
C THR A 148 -17.41 -26.28 14.21
N GLY A 149 -17.79 -27.49 13.81
CA GLY A 149 -16.83 -28.55 13.50
C GLY A 149 -15.91 -28.18 12.34
N LYS A 150 -16.50 -27.62 11.26
CA LYS A 150 -15.73 -27.12 10.11
C LYS A 150 -14.74 -26.02 10.48
N ILE A 151 -15.16 -25.05 11.30
CA ILE A 151 -14.28 -23.96 11.77
C ILE A 151 -13.12 -24.53 12.61
N LYS A 152 -13.42 -25.44 13.55
CA LYS A 152 -12.39 -26.06 14.41
C LYS A 152 -11.37 -26.83 13.59
N THR A 153 -11.82 -27.68 12.67
CA THR A 153 -10.93 -28.44 11.79
C THR A 153 -10.08 -27.52 10.92
N ALA A 154 -10.69 -26.50 10.30
CA ALA A 154 -9.96 -25.56 9.46
C ALA A 154 -8.91 -24.76 10.24
N LEU A 155 -9.21 -24.34 11.48
CA LEU A 155 -8.23 -23.67 12.34
C LEU A 155 -7.07 -24.59 12.73
N ILE A 156 -7.34 -25.85 13.08
CA ILE A 156 -6.30 -26.81 13.49
C ILE A 156 -5.38 -27.12 12.31
N GLU A 157 -5.91 -27.40 11.12
CA GLU A 157 -5.10 -27.69 9.93
C GLU A 157 -4.18 -26.53 9.58
N ASN A 158 -4.71 -25.30 9.57
CA ASN A 158 -3.91 -24.10 9.30
C ASN A 158 -2.88 -23.85 10.40
N ALA A 159 -3.25 -24.02 11.68
CA ALA A 159 -2.32 -23.85 12.80
C ALA A 159 -1.15 -24.85 12.75
N ILE A 160 -1.41 -26.10 12.36
CA ILE A 160 -0.34 -27.10 12.15
C ILE A 160 0.56 -26.67 11.00
N TYR A 161 -0.01 -26.26 9.86
CA TYR A 161 0.75 -25.80 8.70
C TYR A 161 1.64 -24.60 9.06
N TYR A 162 1.08 -23.51 9.58
CA TYR A 162 1.88 -22.35 9.98
C TYR A 162 2.87 -22.65 11.10
N GLY A 163 2.49 -23.53 12.03
CA GLY A 163 3.37 -23.99 13.10
C GLY A 163 4.61 -24.70 12.57
N THR A 164 4.48 -25.60 11.59
CA THR A 164 5.65 -26.30 11.02
C THR A 164 6.57 -25.35 10.25
N TYR A 165 6.03 -24.41 9.47
CA TYR A 165 6.85 -23.37 8.82
C TYR A 165 7.62 -22.52 9.83
N LEU A 166 6.97 -22.11 10.92
CA LEU A 166 7.61 -21.30 11.95
C LEU A 166 8.71 -22.09 12.68
N LEU A 167 8.52 -23.38 12.93
CA LEU A 167 9.56 -24.25 13.50
C LEU A 167 10.77 -24.39 12.56
N ILE A 168 10.55 -24.62 11.26
CA ILE A 168 11.64 -24.71 10.26
C ILE A 168 12.38 -23.37 10.17
N PHE A 169 11.65 -22.26 10.10
CA PHE A 169 12.27 -20.94 10.05
C PHE A 169 13.06 -20.62 11.33
N GLY A 170 12.50 -20.95 12.49
CA GLY A 170 13.16 -20.80 13.79
C GLY A 170 14.44 -21.65 13.90
N SER A 171 14.42 -22.90 13.42
CA SER A 171 15.62 -23.75 13.45
C SER A 171 16.72 -23.24 12.52
N LEU A 172 16.36 -22.71 11.34
CA LEU A 172 17.32 -22.05 10.43
C LEU A 172 17.93 -20.79 11.06
N LEU A 173 17.12 -19.96 11.74
CA LEU A 173 17.65 -18.79 12.45
C LEU A 173 18.61 -19.18 13.58
N ILE A 174 18.29 -20.22 14.35
CA ILE A 174 19.18 -20.75 15.39
C ILE A 174 20.48 -21.26 14.75
N TYR A 175 20.39 -22.01 13.64
CA TYR A 175 21.57 -22.49 12.92
C TYR A 175 22.50 -21.33 12.50
N VAL A 176 21.95 -20.27 11.90
CA VAL A 176 22.72 -19.09 11.52
C VAL A 176 23.32 -18.39 12.74
N ALA A 177 22.55 -18.21 13.82
CA ALA A 177 23.01 -17.54 15.03
C ALA A 177 24.14 -18.29 15.74
N VAL A 178 24.16 -19.64 15.67
CA VAL A 178 25.19 -20.50 16.29
C VAL A 178 26.47 -20.60 15.42
N HIS A 179 26.40 -20.26 14.14
CA HIS A 179 27.55 -20.26 13.22
C HIS A 179 27.98 -18.84 12.79
N PRO A 180 28.46 -17.97 13.71
CA PRO A 180 28.88 -16.59 13.41
C PRO A 180 30.16 -16.49 12.57
N GLN A 181 30.84 -17.62 12.31
CA GLN A 181 32.05 -17.70 11.48
C GLN A 181 31.77 -17.45 9.99
N TRP A 182 30.49 -17.46 9.59
CA TRP A 182 30.08 -17.11 8.22
C TRP A 182 30.12 -15.59 8.09
N HIS A 183 31.27 -15.06 7.69
CA HIS A 183 31.39 -13.67 7.28
C HIS A 183 30.41 -13.42 6.14
N LEU A 184 29.27 -12.81 6.45
CA LEU A 184 28.38 -12.22 5.46
C LEU A 184 29.16 -11.08 4.80
N SER A 185 29.96 -11.41 3.79
CA SER A 185 30.53 -10.44 2.87
C SER A 185 29.36 -9.83 2.09
N TRP A 186 28.75 -8.80 2.67
CA TRP A 186 27.86 -7.89 1.97
C TRP A 186 28.68 -6.98 1.06
#